data_AF-A0A2V5L7K5-F1
#
_entry.id   AF-A0A2V5L7K5-F1
#
_cell.length_a   1.000
_cell.length_b   1.000
_cell.length_c   1.000
_cell.angle_alpha   90.00
_cell.angle_beta   90.00
_cell.angle_gamma   90.00
#
_symmetry.space_group_name_H-M   'P 1'
#
loop_
_entity.id
_entity.type
_entity.pdbx_description
1 polymer ?
#
loop_
_entity_poly.entity_id
_entity_poly.type
_entity_poly.pdbx_seq_one_letter_code
_entity_poly.pdbx_strand_id
1 'polypeptide(L)'
;MDETSEKFIGGKIVRGESPLNLEMPFSTLDSFITPTESFYVRTHFPIPAIDRDAWWLRVEGEVEKPFAINYEQLLQLQARTVPVTLECAGNNRNFLQPKVKGVQWHLGAVGTAEWTGVPLSLLLDRAAVNANACEVILEGTDGGMLEDPKSP
;
A
#
# COMPACT_ATOMS: atom_id res chain seq x y z
N MET A 1 -11.33 33.94 5.72
CA MET A 1 -10.48 32.75 5.88
C MET A 1 -11.45 31.62 6.13
N ASP A 2 -11.80 30.91 5.08
CA ASP A 2 -12.81 29.84 5.16
C ASP A 2 -12.07 28.58 5.64
N GLU A 3 -12.22 28.23 6.91
CA GLU A 3 -11.84 26.92 7.41
C GLU A 3 -12.77 25.91 6.72
N THR A 4 -12.33 25.37 5.58
CA THR A 4 -12.96 24.20 5.00
C THR A 4 -13.00 23.13 6.07
N SER A 5 -14.21 22.86 6.60
CA SER A 5 -14.45 21.83 7.61
C SER A 5 -13.79 20.53 7.15
N GLU A 6 -12.86 19.99 7.94
CA GLU A 6 -12.21 18.74 7.59
C GLU A 6 -13.27 17.63 7.48
N LYS A 7 -13.31 16.95 6.33
CA LYS A 7 -14.20 15.81 6.10
C LYS A 7 -13.55 14.55 6.67
N PHE A 8 -14.34 13.70 7.31
CA PHE A 8 -13.87 12.44 7.90
C PHE A 8 -14.59 11.22 7.32
N ILE A 9 -13.86 10.11 7.17
CA ILE A 9 -14.40 8.78 6.87
C ILE A 9 -13.78 7.78 7.85
N GLY A 10 -14.61 7.15 8.69
CA GLY A 10 -14.16 6.18 9.70
C GLY A 10 -13.04 6.75 10.58
N GLY A 11 -13.23 7.96 11.11
CA GLY A 11 -12.24 8.65 11.97
C GLY A 11 -11.00 9.20 11.27
N LYS A 12 -10.85 9.03 9.95
CA LYS A 12 -9.68 9.52 9.17
C LYS A 12 -10.02 10.74 8.36
N ILE A 13 -9.06 11.65 8.17
CA ILE A 13 -9.23 12.90 7.43
C ILE A 13 -9.21 12.61 5.92
N VAL A 14 -10.20 13.09 5.18
CA VAL A 14 -10.27 12.91 3.72
C VAL A 14 -9.31 13.88 3.03
N ARG A 15 -8.32 13.34 2.31
CA ARG A 15 -7.38 14.10 1.45
C ARG A 15 -7.66 13.92 -0.04
N GLY A 16 -8.46 12.93 -0.42
CA GLY A 16 -8.96 12.72 -1.79
C GLY A 16 -10.13 11.73 -1.80
N GLU A 17 -11.12 11.95 -2.67
CA GLU A 17 -12.33 11.11 -2.73
C GLU A 17 -12.32 10.11 -3.87
N SER A 18 -11.69 10.44 -4.99
CA SER A 18 -11.61 9.59 -6.18
C SER A 18 -10.28 9.85 -6.90
N PRO A 19 -9.23 9.05 -6.65
CA PRO A 19 -9.17 7.88 -5.76
C PRO A 19 -9.18 8.25 -4.27
N LEU A 20 -9.65 7.32 -3.42
CA LEU A 20 -9.79 7.52 -1.98
C LEU A 20 -8.42 7.64 -1.29
N ASN A 21 -8.20 8.76 -0.60
CA ASN A 21 -6.99 9.01 0.17
C ASN A 21 -7.38 9.57 1.54
N LEU A 22 -7.05 8.83 2.60
CA LEU A 22 -7.42 9.12 3.98
C LEU A 22 -6.16 9.25 4.83
N GLU A 23 -6.07 10.30 5.63
CA GLU A 23 -4.96 10.56 6.53
C GLU A 23 -5.34 10.21 7.96
N MET A 24 -4.41 9.61 8.70
CA MET A 24 -4.57 9.45 10.15
C MET A 24 -4.60 10.84 10.81
N PRO A 25 -5.55 11.13 11.72
CA PRO A 25 -5.47 12.36 12.51
C PRO A 25 -4.23 12.30 13.43
N PHE A 26 -3.14 12.95 13.03
CA PHE A 26 -1.84 12.77 13.71
C PHE A 26 -1.87 13.10 15.21
N SER A 27 -2.74 14.03 15.63
CA SER A 27 -2.95 14.38 17.03
C SER A 27 -3.50 13.23 17.90
N THR A 28 -4.04 12.17 17.29
CA THR A 28 -4.55 10.99 18.01
C THR A 28 -3.52 9.86 18.11
N LEU A 29 -2.28 10.07 17.66
CA LEU A 29 -1.23 9.07 17.79
C LEU A 29 -0.76 8.97 19.25
N ASP A 30 -1.10 7.87 19.92
CA ASP A 30 -0.82 7.65 21.34
C ASP A 30 -0.12 6.31 21.64
N SER A 31 0.10 5.47 20.63
CA SER A 31 0.67 4.13 20.75
C SER A 31 1.74 3.83 19.68
N PHE A 32 2.59 2.83 19.97
CA PHE A 32 3.58 2.35 19.01
C PHE A 32 2.94 1.68 17.78
N ILE A 33 1.88 0.90 18.00
CA ILE A 33 1.06 0.31 16.93
C ILE A 33 -0.12 1.22 16.67
N THR A 34 -0.23 1.73 15.45
CA THR A 34 -1.38 2.48 14.96
C THR A 34 -2.57 1.52 14.79
N PRO A 35 -3.72 1.77 15.43
CA PRO A 35 -4.92 0.96 15.21
C PRO A 35 -5.29 0.92 13.71
N THR A 36 -5.74 -0.24 13.21
CA THR A 36 -6.12 -0.40 11.79
C THR A 36 -7.14 0.64 11.33
N GLU A 37 -8.11 0.96 12.18
CA GLU A 37 -9.14 1.98 11.90
C GLU A 37 -8.55 3.39 11.76
N SER A 38 -7.37 3.65 12.32
CA SER A 38 -6.67 4.94 12.23
C SER A 38 -5.59 4.94 11.14
N PHE A 39 -5.17 3.79 10.63
CA PHE A 39 -4.10 3.68 9.64
C PHE A 39 -4.47 4.40 8.33
N TYR A 40 -3.54 5.20 7.80
CA TYR A 40 -3.78 6.00 6.59
C TYR A 40 -4.08 5.10 5.36
N VAL A 41 -4.88 5.62 4.43
CA VAL A 41 -5.22 4.95 3.17
C VAL A 41 -4.69 5.77 2.01
N ARG A 42 -3.82 5.19 1.18
CA ARG A 42 -3.37 5.80 -0.06
C ARG A 42 -3.72 4.88 -1.23
N THR A 43 -4.58 5.32 -2.14
CA THR A 43 -4.85 4.60 -3.39
C THR A 43 -4.59 5.47 -4.63
N HIS A 44 -4.04 4.85 -5.67
CA HIS A 44 -3.83 5.48 -6.99
C HIS A 44 -5.05 5.29 -7.90
N PHE A 45 -5.76 4.18 -7.73
CA PHE A 45 -6.91 3.78 -8.54
C PHE A 45 -8.09 3.37 -7.64
N PRO A 46 -9.27 3.06 -8.21
CA PRO A 46 -10.37 2.46 -7.44
C PRO A 46 -9.93 1.17 -6.76
N ILE A 47 -10.40 0.96 -5.52
CA ILE A 47 -10.12 -0.26 -4.76
C ILE A 47 -10.84 -1.42 -5.46
N PRO A 48 -10.13 -2.47 -5.90
CA PRO A 48 -10.74 -3.59 -6.60
C PRO A 48 -11.59 -4.43 -5.65
N ALA A 49 -12.73 -4.92 -6.13
CA ALA A 49 -13.46 -5.98 -5.44
C ALA A 49 -12.75 -7.31 -5.71
N ILE A 50 -12.31 -7.98 -4.65
CA ILE A 50 -11.60 -9.26 -4.74
C ILE A 50 -12.50 -10.36 -4.18
N ASP A 51 -12.76 -11.38 -5.01
CA ASP A 51 -13.33 -12.64 -4.54
C ASP A 51 -12.19 -13.53 -4.01
N ARG A 52 -12.24 -13.84 -2.72
CA ARG A 52 -11.25 -14.68 -2.03
C ARG A 52 -11.14 -16.06 -2.66
N ASP A 53 -12.25 -16.67 -3.06
CA ASP A 53 -12.28 -18.05 -3.54
C ASP A 53 -11.76 -18.16 -4.98
N ALA A 54 -11.81 -17.05 -5.73
CA ALA A 54 -11.26 -16.94 -7.07
C ALA A 54 -9.85 -16.33 -7.12
N TRP A 55 -9.27 -15.93 -5.98
CA TRP A 55 -7.98 -15.24 -5.93
C TRP A 55 -6.78 -16.19 -6.12
N TRP A 56 -5.81 -15.73 -6.91
CA TRP A 56 -4.55 -16.43 -7.15
C TRP A 56 -3.37 -15.43 -7.15
N LEU A 57 -2.29 -15.81 -6.49
CA LEU A 57 -0.97 -15.20 -6.67
C LEU A 57 -0.17 -16.01 -7.68
N ARG A 58 0.33 -15.34 -8.72
CA ARG A 58 1.21 -15.92 -9.74
C ARG A 58 2.64 -15.47 -9.47
N VAL A 59 3.58 -16.41 -9.56
CA VAL A 59 5.02 -16.14 -9.52
C VAL A 59 5.61 -16.67 -10.83
N GLU A 60 6.03 -15.76 -11.69
CA GLU A 60 6.44 -16.02 -13.07
C GLU A 60 7.58 -15.07 -13.50
N GLY A 61 7.98 -15.12 -14.78
CA GLY A 61 9.11 -14.34 -15.31
C GLY A 61 10.42 -15.13 -15.29
N GLU A 62 11.50 -14.50 -14.82
CA GLU A 62 12.86 -15.06 -14.81
C GLU A 62 13.08 -16.08 -13.68
N VAL A 63 12.35 -17.20 -13.75
CA VAL A 63 12.34 -18.28 -12.76
C VAL A 63 12.33 -19.65 -13.44
N GLU A 64 12.93 -20.66 -12.82
CA GLU A 64 12.93 -22.03 -13.37
C GLU A 64 11.58 -22.75 -13.18
N LYS A 65 10.87 -22.43 -12.09
CA LYS A 65 9.66 -23.14 -11.64
C LYS A 65 8.52 -22.15 -11.41
N PRO A 66 7.93 -21.57 -12.47
CA PRO A 66 6.78 -20.69 -12.32
C PRO A 66 5.61 -21.44 -11.68
N PHE A 67 4.86 -20.78 -10.81
CA PHE A 67 3.73 -21.40 -10.13
C PHE A 67 2.64 -20.38 -9.78
N ALA A 68 1.46 -20.89 -9.45
CA ALA A 68 0.39 -20.11 -8.86
C ALA A 68 -0.08 -20.76 -7.56
N ILE A 69 -0.44 -19.95 -6.56
CA ILE A 69 -1.04 -20.39 -5.30
C ILE A 69 -2.31 -19.60 -5.03
N ASN A 70 -3.34 -20.28 -4.53
CA ASN A 70 -4.58 -19.63 -4.10
C ASN A 70 -4.45 -19.15 -2.64
N TYR A 71 -5.50 -18.48 -2.14
CA TYR A 71 -5.48 -17.88 -0.81
C TYR A 71 -5.32 -18.92 0.32
N GLU A 72 -6.04 -20.04 0.24
CA GLU A 72 -5.94 -21.12 1.25
C GLU A 72 -4.54 -21.75 1.30
N GLN A 73 -3.91 -21.96 0.14
CA GLN A 73 -2.54 -22.47 0.06
C GLN A 73 -1.53 -21.47 0.63
N LEU A 74 -1.74 -20.16 0.41
CA LEU A 74 -0.89 -19.11 0.97
C LEU A 74 -0.93 -19.14 2.51
N LEU A 75 -2.11 -19.32 3.10
CA LEU A 75 -2.29 -19.39 4.56
C LEU A 75 -1.62 -20.61 5.21
N GLN A 76 -1.33 -21.66 4.43
CA GLN A 76 -0.62 -22.86 4.91
C GLN A 76 0.91 -22.70 4.93
N LEU A 77 1.45 -21.67 4.28
CA LEU A 77 2.89 -21.42 4.26
C LEU A 77 3.37 -20.80 5.58
N GLN A 78 4.67 -20.95 5.86
CA GLN A 78 5.27 -20.36 7.05
C GLN A 78 5.14 -18.83 7.03
N ALA A 79 4.40 -18.29 8.00
CA ALA A 79 4.24 -16.86 8.18
C ALA A 79 5.26 -16.31 9.19
N ARG A 80 5.58 -15.02 9.06
CA ARG A 80 6.27 -14.21 10.07
C ARG A 80 5.41 -13.00 10.41
N THR A 81 5.52 -12.54 11.66
CA THR A 81 4.91 -11.30 12.13
C THR A 81 6.01 -10.29 12.45
N VAL A 82 5.94 -9.10 11.86
CA VAL A 82 6.93 -8.03 12.08
C VAL A 82 6.24 -6.67 12.23
N PRO A 83 6.62 -5.84 13.22
CA PRO A 83 6.16 -4.45 13.27
C PRO A 83 6.87 -3.65 12.18
N VAL A 84 6.11 -2.97 11.33
CA VAL A 84 6.64 -2.13 10.25
C VAL A 84 5.87 -0.83 10.17
N THR A 85 6.61 0.27 10.13
CA THR A 85 6.09 1.60 9.77
C THR A 85 6.05 1.72 8.26
N LEU A 86 4.87 2.02 7.71
CA LEU A 86 4.73 2.47 6.33
C LEU A 86 4.53 3.97 6.34
N GLU A 87 5.30 4.67 5.52
CA GLU A 87 5.19 6.10 5.31
C GLU A 87 5.01 6.40 3.82
N CYS A 88 4.03 7.22 3.50
CA CYS A 88 3.88 7.71 2.13
C CYS A 88 5.05 8.65 1.81
N ALA A 89 5.68 8.50 0.64
CA ALA A 89 6.67 9.47 0.16
C ALA A 89 6.12 10.91 0.03
N GLY A 90 4.78 11.06 0.06
CA GLY A 90 4.10 12.34 0.08
C GLY A 90 3.77 12.88 1.46
N ASN A 91 4.11 12.20 2.56
CA ASN A 91 3.89 12.70 3.90
C ASN A 91 4.55 14.08 4.04
N ASN A 92 3.89 14.99 4.76
CA ASN A 92 4.30 16.39 4.92
C ASN A 92 4.28 17.25 3.63
N ARG A 93 3.77 16.77 2.49
CA ARG A 93 3.72 17.54 1.23
C ARG A 93 3.03 18.89 1.40
N ASN A 94 2.01 18.99 2.26
CA ASN A 94 1.32 20.25 2.52
C ASN A 94 2.25 21.34 3.12
N PHE A 95 3.39 20.99 3.70
CA PHE A 95 4.31 21.97 4.27
C PHE A 95 5.38 22.45 3.29
N LEU A 96 5.47 21.86 2.08
CA LEU A 96 6.47 22.24 1.08
C LEU A 96 6.24 23.65 0.52
N GLN A 97 7.35 24.37 0.29
CA GLN A 97 7.39 25.69 -0.33
C GLN A 97 8.45 25.71 -1.45
N PRO A 98 8.10 25.99 -2.71
CA PRO A 98 6.73 26.25 -3.19
C PRO A 98 5.84 25.00 -3.11
N LYS A 99 4.52 25.20 -3.16
CA LYS A 99 3.55 24.10 -3.21
C LYS A 99 3.81 23.23 -4.45
N VAL A 100 3.76 21.91 -4.27
CA VAL A 100 3.94 20.93 -5.34
C VAL A 100 2.68 20.12 -5.57
N LYS A 101 2.51 19.60 -6.79
CA LYS A 101 1.37 18.75 -7.16
C LYS A 101 1.36 17.44 -6.38
N GLY A 102 0.17 16.85 -6.26
CA GLY A 102 -0.10 15.60 -5.54
C GLY A 102 -1.03 15.81 -4.35
N VAL A 103 -1.38 14.70 -3.70
CA VAL A 103 -2.24 14.73 -2.50
C VAL A 103 -1.55 15.53 -1.39
N GLN A 104 -2.24 16.54 -0.84
CA GLN A 104 -1.68 17.46 0.15
C GLN A 104 -1.77 16.86 1.56
N TRP A 105 -0.91 15.88 1.83
CA TRP A 105 -0.78 15.26 3.15
C TRP A 105 -0.20 16.24 4.18
N HIS A 106 -0.74 16.24 5.39
CA HIS A 106 -0.07 16.78 6.57
C HIS A 106 0.83 15.69 7.18
N LEU A 107 0.79 15.51 8.49
CA LEU A 107 1.73 14.66 9.23
C LEU A 107 1.29 13.19 9.32
N GLY A 108 0.04 12.88 8.95
CA GLY A 108 -0.59 11.59 9.23
C GLY A 108 -0.59 10.58 8.07
N ALA A 109 0.25 10.75 7.04
CA ALA A 109 0.41 9.78 5.97
C ALA A 109 1.47 8.71 6.32
N VAL A 110 1.41 8.25 7.58
CA VAL A 110 2.35 7.31 8.19
C VAL A 110 1.60 6.50 9.26
N GLY A 111 1.99 5.25 9.45
CA GLY A 111 1.47 4.39 10.51
C GLY A 111 2.32 3.15 10.71
N THR A 112 2.31 2.60 11.93
CA THR A 112 3.03 1.37 12.28
C THR A 112 2.04 0.27 12.62
N ALA A 113 2.18 -0.90 12.00
CA ALA A 113 1.33 -2.05 12.27
C ALA A 113 2.15 -3.34 12.40
N GLU A 114 1.57 -4.35 13.05
CA GLU A 114 2.11 -5.71 13.02
C GLU A 114 1.63 -6.41 11.74
N TRP A 115 2.57 -6.67 10.84
CA TRP A 115 2.30 -7.32 9.56
C TRP A 115 2.59 -8.81 9.66
N THR A 116 1.57 -9.63 9.44
CA THR A 116 1.69 -11.09 9.38
C THR A 116 1.55 -11.57 7.95
N GLY A 117 2.51 -12.33 7.45
CA GLY A 117 2.46 -12.87 6.10
C GLY A 117 3.62 -13.80 5.77
N VAL A 118 3.58 -14.37 4.56
CA VAL A 118 4.63 -15.24 4.04
C VAL A 118 5.83 -14.40 3.59
N PRO A 119 7.07 -14.72 4.01
CA PRO A 119 8.25 -14.05 3.50
C PRO A 119 8.34 -14.19 1.97
N LEU A 120 8.51 -13.08 1.24
CA LEU A 120 8.66 -13.11 -0.22
C LEU A 120 9.80 -14.03 -0.66
N SER A 121 10.90 -14.09 0.10
CA SER A 121 12.03 -14.99 -0.18
C SER A 121 11.60 -16.45 -0.28
N LEU A 122 10.65 -16.91 0.54
CA LEU A 122 10.17 -18.30 0.50
C LEU A 122 9.46 -18.61 -0.84
N LEU A 123 8.73 -17.64 -1.39
CA LEU A 123 8.07 -17.78 -2.68
C LEU A 123 9.08 -17.75 -3.84
N LEU A 124 10.08 -16.87 -3.75
CA LEU A 124 11.15 -16.76 -4.74
C LEU A 124 12.06 -18.00 -4.74
N ASP A 125 12.41 -18.54 -3.58
CA ASP A 125 13.19 -19.78 -3.44
C ASP A 125 12.42 -20.96 -4.04
N ARG A 126 11.10 -21.04 -3.79
CA ARG A 126 10.24 -22.06 -4.40
C ARG A 126 10.20 -21.95 -5.93
N ALA A 127 10.17 -20.73 -6.47
CA ALA A 127 10.21 -20.48 -7.91
C ALA A 127 11.57 -20.77 -8.54
N ALA A 128 12.64 -20.84 -7.74
CA ALA A 128 14.03 -20.96 -8.20
C ALA A 128 14.37 -19.83 -9.20
N VAL A 129 14.53 -18.61 -8.66
CA VAL A 129 14.88 -17.41 -9.44
C VAL A 129 16.20 -17.60 -10.19
N ASN A 130 16.21 -17.25 -11.47
CA ASN A 130 17.40 -17.34 -12.32
C ASN A 130 18.45 -16.30 -11.90
N ALA A 131 19.74 -16.63 -12.05
CA ALA A 131 20.84 -15.72 -11.73
C ALA A 131 20.85 -14.42 -12.55
N ASN A 132 20.18 -14.39 -13.71
CA ASN A 132 20.06 -13.22 -14.57
C ASN A 132 18.88 -12.31 -14.20
N ALA A 133 18.04 -12.69 -13.24
CA ALA A 133 16.92 -11.86 -12.79
C ALA A 133 17.45 -10.60 -12.08
N CYS A 134 17.04 -9.42 -12.56
CA CYS A 134 17.49 -8.14 -12.02
C CYS A 134 16.53 -7.53 -10.99
N GLU A 135 15.23 -7.72 -11.18
CA GLU A 135 14.19 -7.03 -10.44
C GLU A 135 13.01 -7.97 -10.16
N VAL A 136 12.29 -7.70 -9.07
CA VAL A 136 11.02 -8.34 -8.75
C VAL A 136 9.92 -7.28 -8.89
N ILE A 137 9.02 -7.47 -9.85
CA ILE A 137 7.88 -6.60 -10.08
C ILE A 137 6.68 -7.15 -9.30
N LEU A 138 6.00 -6.29 -8.55
CA LEU A 138 4.78 -6.62 -7.82
C LEU A 138 3.61 -5.92 -8.51
N GLU A 139 2.68 -6.69 -9.06
CA GLU A 139 1.49 -6.19 -9.74
C GLU A 139 0.24 -6.39 -8.87
N GLY A 140 -0.54 -5.31 -8.70
CA GLY A 140 -1.83 -5.34 -8.03
C GLY A 140 -2.98 -5.57 -9.01
N THR A 141 -4.18 -5.84 -8.49
CA THR A 141 -5.40 -5.95 -9.32
C THR A 141 -6.00 -4.58 -9.64
N ASP A 142 -5.56 -3.53 -8.96
CA ASP A 142 -5.99 -2.17 -9.24
C ASP A 142 -5.36 -1.64 -10.52
N GLY A 143 -6.09 -0.79 -11.23
CA GLY A 143 -5.63 -0.24 -12.50
C GLY A 143 -6.42 0.98 -12.93
N GLY A 144 -5.82 1.78 -13.78
CA GLY A 144 -6.43 2.98 -14.35
C GLY A 144 -5.48 3.68 -15.30
N MET A 145 -5.94 4.78 -15.89
CA MET A 145 -5.09 5.59 -16.76
C MET A 145 -4.15 6.44 -15.90
N LEU A 146 -2.85 6.27 -16.14
CA LEU A 146 -1.85 7.23 -15.68
C LEU A 146 -1.77 8.31 -16.76
N GLU A 147 -1.92 9.58 -16.38
CA GLU A 147 -1.43 10.65 -17.23
C GLU A 147 0.09 10.54 -17.24
N ASP A 148 0.69 10.36 -18.42
CA ASP A 148 2.13 10.39 -18.55
C ASP A 148 2.65 11.70 -17.93
N PRO A 149 3.69 11.64 -17.08
CA PRO A 149 4.33 12.86 -16.64
C PRO A 149 4.76 13.62 -17.90
N LYS A 150 4.36 14.89 -18.01
CA LYS A 150 4.86 15.73 -19.09
C LYS A 150 6.37 15.68 -19.02
N SER A 151 7.00 15.14 -20.07
CA SER A 151 8.44 15.25 -20.25
C SER A 151 8.85 16.72 -20.09
N PRO A 152 10.03 17.00 -19.50
CA PRO A 152 10.54 18.35 -19.36
C PRO A 152 10.48 19.17 -20.65
#